data_AF-A0A846F3Z0-F1
#
_entry.id   AF-A0A846F3Z0-F1
#
_cell.length_a   1.000
_cell.length_b   1.000
_cell.length_c   1.000
_cell.angle_alpha   90.00
_cell.angle_beta   90.00
_cell.angle_gamma   90.00
#
_symmetry.space_group_name_H-M   'P 1'
#
loop_
_entity.id
_entity.type
_entity.pdbx_description
1 polymer ?
#
loop_
_entity_poly.entity_id
_entity_poly.type
_entity_poly.pdbx_seq_one_letter_code
_entity_poly.pdbx_strand_id
1 'polypeptide(L)' 'LQPYLEHPLLSVIYPDTQTTENIDLIDQTAYTQPALFAIEYALCQLWQSWGIKPDILMGHSVGEYVAACIA' A
#
# COMPACT_ATOMS: atom_id res chain seq x y z
N LEU A 1 1.26 10.45 6.61
CA LEU A 1 2.19 10.55 5.47
C LEU A 1 2.24 11.94 4.83
N GLN A 2 1.14 12.70 4.75
CA GLN A 2 1.15 14.06 4.19
C GLN A 2 2.23 15.02 4.73
N PRO A 3 2.65 14.96 6.02
CA PRO A 3 3.77 15.79 6.47
C PRO A 3 5.15 15.31 6.01
N TYR A 4 5.26 14.11 5.44
CA TYR A 4 6.50 13.39 5.14
C TYR A 4 6.67 13.03 3.66
N LEU A 5 5.62 13.18 2.85
CA LEU A 5 5.64 12.97 1.41
C LEU A 5 5.28 14.28 0.71
N GLU A 6 6.00 14.58 -0.36
CA GLU A 6 5.76 15.78 -1.16
C GLU A 6 4.40 15.71 -1.88
N HIS A 7 4.00 14.51 -2.31
CA HIS A 7 2.71 14.25 -2.94
C HIS A 7 1.83 13.34 -2.09
N PRO A 8 0.49 13.54 -2.08
CA PRO A 8 -0.42 12.59 -1.47
C PRO A 8 -0.26 11.19 -2.09
N LEU A 9 -0.15 10.16 -1.24
CA LEU A 9 -0.01 8.78 -1.73
C LEU A 9 -1.17 8.37 -2.67
N LEU A 10 -2.38 8.88 -2.41
CA LEU A 10 -3.54 8.60 -3.26
C LEU A 10 -3.39 9.16 -4.68
N SER A 11 -2.78 10.33 -4.87
CA SER A 11 -2.56 10.89 -6.21
C SER A 11 -1.43 10.20 -6.96
N VAL A 12 -0.54 9.49 -6.24
CA VAL A 12 0.50 8.66 -6.85
C VAL A 12 -0.07 7.30 -7.28
N ILE A 13 -0.95 6.69 -6.47
CA ILE A 13 -1.63 5.42 -6.80
C ILE A 13 -2.67 5.64 -7.91
N TYR A 14 -3.38 6.77 -7.89
CA TYR A 14 -4.41 7.14 -8.86
C TYR A 14 -4.08 8.50 -9.48
N PRO A 15 -3.13 8.55 -10.43
CA PRO A 15 -2.75 9.80 -11.08
C PRO A 15 -3.87 10.35 -11.96
N ASP A 16 -3.97 11.68 -12.05
CA ASP A 16 -4.86 12.34 -13.01
C ASP A 16 -4.34 12.08 -14.42
N THR A 17 -5.21 11.60 -15.32
CA THR A 17 -4.84 11.22 -16.69
C THR A 17 -4.45 12.41 -17.56
N GLN A 18 -4.69 13.64 -17.09
CA GLN A 18 -4.32 14.87 -17.78
C GLN A 18 -2.89 15.35 -17.49
N THR A 19 -2.22 14.82 -16.45
CA THR A 19 -0.87 15.23 -16.06
C THR A 19 0.06 14.03 -15.87
N THR A 20 1.12 13.97 -16.67
CA THR A 20 2.15 12.92 -16.62
C THR A 20 3.19 13.12 -15.51
N GLU A 21 3.10 14.20 -14.72
CA GLU A 21 4.14 14.64 -13.77
C GLU A 21 4.41 13.65 -12.62
N ASN A 22 3.56 12.64 -12.41
CA ASN A 22 3.63 11.75 -11.25
C ASN A 22 3.80 10.26 -11.59
N ILE A 23 3.93 9.90 -12.87
CA ILE A 23 3.92 8.48 -13.30
C ILE A 23 5.12 7.72 -12.71
N ASP A 24 6.28 8.35 -12.63
CA ASP A 24 7.51 7.71 -12.15
C ASP A 24 7.65 7.75 -10.61
N LEU A 25 6.78 8.50 -9.90
CA LEU A 25 6.86 8.60 -8.44
C LEU A 25 6.59 7.26 -7.76
N ILE A 26 5.73 6.42 -8.34
CA ILE A 26 5.37 5.12 -7.77
C ILE A 26 6.56 4.16 -7.72
N ASP A 27 7.57 4.34 -8.57
CA ASP A 27 8.79 3.51 -8.61
C ASP A 27 9.82 3.96 -7.56
N GLN A 28 9.63 5.13 -6.96
CA GLN A 28 10.46 5.56 -5.85
C GLN A 28 10.04 4.83 -4.58
N THR A 29 11.02 4.24 -3.90
CA THR A 29 10.82 3.44 -2.69
C THR A 29 9.96 4.14 -1.62
N ALA A 30 10.11 5.46 -1.47
CA ALA A 30 9.34 6.28 -0.54
C ALA A 30 7.82 6.27 -0.81
N TYR A 31 7.39 6.03 -2.05
CA TYR A 31 5.99 5.87 -2.44
C TYR A 31 5.62 4.40 -2.66
N THR A 32 6.49 3.58 -3.27
CA THR A 32 6.20 2.16 -3.54
C THR A 32 5.88 1.40 -2.25
N GLN A 33 6.73 1.54 -1.22
CA GLN A 33 6.59 0.77 0.02
C GLN A 33 5.28 1.08 0.77
N PRO A 34 4.91 2.35 1.05
CA PRO A 34 3.63 2.63 1.69
C PRO A 34 2.43 2.32 0.80
N ALA A 35 2.56 2.41 -0.53
CA ALA A 35 1.49 2.00 -1.45
C ALA A 35 1.24 0.49 -1.37
N LEU A 36 2.30 -0.33 -1.42
CA LEU A 36 2.22 -1.78 -1.26
C LEU A 36 1.58 -2.13 0.08
N PHE A 37 2.06 -1.53 1.18
CA PHE A 37 1.49 -1.75 2.50
C PHE A 37 -0.03 -1.47 2.52
N ALA A 38 -0.44 -0.29 2.01
CA ALA A 38 -1.84 0.13 2.04
C ALA A 38 -2.74 -0.82 1.24
N ILE A 39 -2.30 -1.26 0.06
CA ILE A 39 -3.06 -2.17 -0.80
C ILE A 39 -3.14 -3.56 -0.18
N GLU A 40 -2.02 -4.14 0.24
CA GLU A 40 -1.98 -5.47 0.85
C GLU A 40 -2.83 -5.53 2.13
N TYR A 41 -2.70 -4.51 2.99
CA TYR A 41 -3.51 -4.41 4.21
C TYR A 41 -5.00 -4.30 3.90
N ALA A 42 -5.39 -3.45 2.93
CA ALA A 42 -6.78 -3.29 2.53
C ALA A 42 -7.37 -4.59 1.95
N LEU A 43 -6.60 -5.33 1.15
CA LEU A 43 -7.01 -6.64 0.62
C LEU A 43 -7.21 -7.67 1.74
N CYS A 44 -6.33 -7.70 2.73
CA CYS A 44 -6.47 -8.58 3.88
C CYS A 44 -7.73 -8.23 4.70
N GLN A 45 -7.97 -6.94 4.96
CA GLN A 45 -9.19 -6.47 5.62
C GLN A 45 -10.45 -6.84 4.83
N LEU A 46 -10.40 -6.75 3.49
CA LEU A 46 -11.50 -7.18 2.63
C LEU A 46 -11.79 -8.68 2.78
N TRP A 47 -10.77 -9.53 2.78
CA TRP A 47 -10.93 -10.97 3.01
C TRP A 47 -11.50 -11.29 4.39
N GLN A 48 -11.04 -10.59 5.43
CA GLN A 48 -11.61 -10.74 6.78
C GLN A 48 -13.08 -10.31 6.82
N SER A 49 -13.46 -9.27 6.06
CA SER A 49 -14.86 -8.85 5.95
C SER A 49 -15.76 -9.91 5.30
N TRP A 50 -15.17 -10.83 4.52
CA TRP A 50 -15.85 -12.01 3.96
C TRP A 50 -15.84 -13.22 4.90
N GLY A 51 -15.28 -13.07 6.11
CA GLY A 51 -15.18 -14.11 7.12
C GLY A 51 -13.95 -15.02 6.98
N ILE A 52 -13.02 -14.71 6.07
CA ILE A 52 -11.77 -15.47 5.93
C ILE A 52 -10.86 -15.14 7.11
N LYS A 53 -10.40 -16.18 7.83
CA LYS A 53 -9.46 -16.06 8.94
C LYS A 53 -8.21 -16.86 8.61
N PRO A 54 -7.06 -16.21 8.35
CA PRO A 54 -5.83 -16.92 8.06
C PRO A 54 -5.27 -17.59 9.34
N ASP A 55 -4.87 -18.85 9.23
CA ASP A 55 -4.18 -19.56 10.32
C ASP A 55 -2.69 -19.16 10.41
N ILE A 56 -2.10 -18.74 9.28
CA ILE A 56 -0.71 -18.30 9.17
C ILE A 56 -0.66 -17.08 8.24
N LEU A 57 0.10 -16.07 8.66
CA LEU A 57 0.44 -14.89 7.86
C LEU A 57 1.96 -14.81 7.70
N MET A 58 2.42 -14.55 6.49
CA MET A 58 3.82 -14.29 6.17
C MET A 58 3.87 -13.23 5.08
N GLY A 59 4.84 -12.34 5.19
CA GLY A 59 5.15 -11.37 4.14
C GLY A 59 6.61 -11.48 3.72
N HIS A 60 6.95 -10.85 2.62
CA HIS A 60 8.33 -10.74 2.16
C HIS A 60 8.74 -9.27 2.15
N SER A 61 9.88 -8.93 2.77
CA SER A 61 10.37 -7.54 2.83
C SER A 61 9.30 -6.61 3.43
N VAL A 62 8.84 -5.57 2.74
CA VAL A 62 7.82 -4.65 3.24
C VAL A 62 6.50 -5.35 3.62
N GLY A 63 6.17 -6.48 2.97
CA GLY A 63 4.97 -7.25 3.28
C GLY A 63 5.01 -7.89 4.67
N GLU A 64 6.19 -8.08 5.28
CA GLU A 64 6.30 -8.57 6.66
C GLU A 64 5.61 -7.62 7.64
N TYR A 65 5.65 -6.31 7.37
CA TYR A 65 4.94 -5.33 8.19
C TYR A 65 3.42 -5.47 8.06
N VAL A 66 2.90 -5.78 6.87
CA VAL A 66 1.47 -6.01 6.69
C VAL A 66 1.04 -7.27 7.45
N ALA A 67 1.81 -8.36 7.31
CA ALA A 67 1.56 -9.59 8.05
C ALA A 67 1.57 -9.34 9.56
N ALA A 68 2.55 -8.58 10.07
CA ALA A 68 2.63 -8.22 11.49
C ALA A 68 1.48 -7.32 11.97
N CYS A 69 0.95 -6.43 11.12
CA CYS A 69 -0.18 -5.56 11.47
C CYS A 69 -1.53 -6.29 11.49
N ILE A 70 -1.66 -7.40 10.76
CA ILE A 70 -2.90 -8.19 10.68
C ILE A 70 -2.93 -9.32 11.71
N ALA A 71 -1.76 -9.83 12.11
CA ALA A 71 -1.59 -10.98 12.99
C ALA A 71 -2.19 -10.80 14.41
#